data_AF-G4YGE0-F1
#
_entry.id   AF-G4YGE0-F1
#
_cell.length_a   1.000
_cell.length_b   1.000
_cell.length_c   1.000
_cell.angle_alpha   90.00
_cell.angle_beta   90.00
_cell.angle_gamma   90.00
#
_symmetry.space_group_name_H-M   'P 1'
#
loop_
_entity.id
_entity.type
_entity.pdbx_description
1 polymer ?
#
loop_
_entity_poly.entity_id
_entity_poly.type
_entity_poly.pdbx_seq_one_letter_code
_entity_poly.pdbx_strand_id
1 'polypeptide(L)'
;MNEQIAAQAVRLEAITSKPPAARKAEPPKYHGTLNEDLELWFFMIEQYYADYHPIMVENSPAFVTMVSCYLAPTPMNWYRQFVAECDRAQIVRTWETFKGAMRKRFLPPDNEYMLREKLCKLTQIGSLHDYLSAF
;
A
#
# COMPACT_ATOMS: atom_id res chain seq x y z
N MET A 1 31.29 -8.27 -40.06
CA MET A 1 30.14 -9.16 -39.76
C MET A 1 30.23 -9.80 -38.38
N ASN A 2 31.41 -10.25 -37.92
CA ASN A 2 31.57 -10.88 -36.59
C ASN A 2 31.42 -9.93 -35.39
N GLU A 3 31.82 -8.66 -35.50
CA GLU A 3 31.74 -7.71 -34.38
C GLU A 3 30.30 -7.30 -34.03
N GLN A 4 29.40 -7.25 -35.01
CA GLN A 4 27.97 -6.94 -34.76
C GLN A 4 27.26 -8.08 -34.01
N ILE A 5 27.64 -9.33 -34.27
CA ILE A 5 27.10 -10.51 -33.57
C ILE A 5 27.61 -10.52 -32.12
N ALA A 6 28.89 -10.21 -31.89
CA ALA A 6 29.46 -10.10 -30.55
C ALA A 6 28.80 -8.98 -29.74
N ALA A 7 28.56 -7.81 -30.35
CA ALA A 7 27.87 -6.70 -29.70
C ALA A 7 26.41 -7.02 -29.35
N GLN A 8 25.72 -7.79 -30.19
CA GLN A 8 24.36 -8.26 -29.92
C GLN A 8 24.32 -9.32 -28.80
N ALA A 9 25.29 -10.23 -28.76
CA ALA A 9 25.41 -11.24 -27.70
C ALA A 9 25.68 -10.60 -26.34
N VAL A 10 26.62 -9.65 -26.25
CA VAL A 10 26.93 -8.91 -25.02
C VAL A 10 25.71 -8.11 -24.54
N ARG A 11 24.94 -7.52 -25.45
CA ARG A 11 23.70 -6.81 -25.11
C ARG A 11 22.62 -7.77 -24.58
N LEU A 12 22.47 -8.96 -25.15
CA LEU A 12 21.54 -9.97 -24.67
C LEU A 12 21.94 -10.49 -23.28
N GLU A 13 23.23 -10.73 -23.07
CA GLU A 13 23.77 -11.14 -21.78
C GLU A 13 23.61 -10.05 -20.72
N ALA A 14 23.76 -8.77 -21.07
CA ALA A 14 23.50 -7.65 -20.17
C ALA A 14 22.02 -7.51 -19.77
N ILE A 15 21.09 -7.96 -20.63
CA ILE A 15 19.65 -8.00 -20.32
C ILE A 15 19.33 -9.21 -19.42
N THR A 16 20.05 -10.33 -19.59
CA THR A 16 19.86 -11.56 -18.80
C THR A 16 20.62 -11.56 -17.47
N SER A 17 21.68 -10.76 -17.34
CA SER A 17 22.55 -10.72 -16.16
C SER A 17 22.06 -9.79 -15.06
N LYS A 18 20.97 -9.05 -15.29
CA LYS A 18 20.30 -8.36 -14.19
C LYS A 18 19.78 -9.46 -13.26
N PRO A 19 20.34 -9.61 -12.03
CA PRO A 19 19.80 -10.57 -11.09
C PRO A 19 18.30 -10.27 -10.98
N PRO A 20 17.41 -11.29 -11.00
CA PRO A 20 16.01 -11.04 -10.77
C PRO A 20 15.94 -10.24 -9.49
N ALA A 21 15.49 -8.99 -9.58
CA ALA A 21 15.35 -8.14 -8.40
C ALA A 21 14.61 -8.99 -7.39
N ALA A 22 15.21 -9.20 -6.21
CA ALA A 22 14.63 -10.04 -5.16
C ALA A 22 13.15 -9.66 -5.10
N ARG A 23 12.26 -10.60 -5.47
CA ARG A 23 10.85 -10.26 -5.69
C ARG A 23 10.37 -9.68 -4.38
N LYS A 24 10.13 -8.37 -4.35
CA LYS A 24 9.56 -7.72 -3.17
C LYS A 24 8.28 -8.50 -2.88
N ALA A 25 8.15 -8.98 -1.64
CA ALA A 25 6.94 -9.69 -1.25
C ALA A 25 5.74 -8.79 -1.60
N GLU A 26 4.75 -9.36 -2.29
CA GLU A 26 3.58 -8.59 -2.67
C GLU A 26 2.87 -8.07 -1.39
N PRO A 27 2.37 -6.83 -1.41
CA PRO A 27 1.63 -6.30 -0.27
C PRO A 27 0.42 -7.19 0.06
N PRO A 28 0.11 -7.39 1.35
CA PRO A 28 -1.08 -8.12 1.73
C PRO A 28 -2.35 -7.40 1.26
N LYS A 29 -3.43 -8.15 1.05
CA LYS A 29 -4.73 -7.54 0.80
C LYS A 29 -5.27 -6.90 2.08
N TYR A 30 -5.87 -5.73 1.95
CA TYR A 30 -6.58 -5.07 3.05
C TYR A 30 -8.04 -5.53 3.08
N HIS A 31 -8.49 -6.10 4.21
CA HIS A 31 -9.85 -6.63 4.37
C HIS A 31 -10.84 -5.63 4.97
N GLY A 32 -10.36 -4.50 5.51
CA GLY A 32 -11.21 -3.49 6.12
C GLY A 32 -11.78 -3.92 7.47
N THR A 33 -11.11 -4.83 8.16
CA THR A 33 -11.51 -5.28 9.51
C THR A 33 -10.91 -4.39 10.58
N LEU A 34 -11.57 -4.29 11.75
CA LEU A 34 -11.09 -3.47 12.88
C LEU A 34 -9.76 -3.95 13.49
N ASN A 35 -9.34 -5.17 13.18
CA ASN A 35 -8.10 -5.77 13.67
C ASN A 35 -6.91 -5.54 12.72
N GLU A 36 -7.16 -5.04 11.51
CA GLU A 36 -6.11 -4.68 10.57
C GLU A 36 -5.63 -3.25 10.80
N ASP A 37 -4.32 -3.06 10.76
CA ASP A 37 -3.72 -1.73 10.79
C ASP A 37 -3.71 -1.13 9.38
N LEU A 38 -4.58 -0.15 9.17
CA LEU A 38 -4.70 0.57 7.90
C LEU A 38 -3.46 1.44 7.59
N GLU A 39 -2.83 2.03 8.61
CA GLU A 39 -1.66 2.88 8.41
C GLU A 39 -0.44 2.04 8.05
N LEU A 40 -0.28 0.88 8.70
CA LEU A 40 0.74 -0.09 8.33
C LEU A 40 0.52 -0.60 6.90
N TRP A 41 -0.73 -0.82 6.49
CA TRP A 41 -1.03 -1.22 5.12
C TRP A 41 -0.64 -0.14 4.09
N PHE A 42 -0.94 1.13 4.35
CA PHE A 42 -0.45 2.23 3.50
C PHE A 42 1.07 2.23 3.40
N PHE A 43 1.75 2.12 4.55
CA PHE A 43 3.21 2.08 4.58
C PHE A 43 3.76 0.94 3.73
N MET A 44 3.22 -0.28 3.85
CA MET A 44 3.64 -1.43 3.03
C MET A 44 3.46 -1.20 1.53
N ILE A 45 2.33 -0.60 1.12
CA ILE A 45 2.06 -0.24 -0.29
C ILE A 45 3.09 0.78 -0.78
N GLU A 46 3.35 1.83 0.01
CA GLU A 46 4.30 2.90 -0.31
C GLU A 46 5.74 2.34 -0.42
N GLN A 47 6.14 1.42 0.47
CA GLN A 47 7.45 0.75 0.40
C GLN A 47 7.57 -0.17 -0.83
N TYR A 48 6.50 -0.90 -1.16
CA TYR A 48 6.49 -1.77 -2.33
C TYR A 48 6.68 -0.96 -3.63
N TYR A 49 5.97 0.16 -3.73
CA TYR A 49 6.02 1.08 -4.87
C TYR A 49 7.01 2.25 -4.71
N ALA A 50 8.03 2.14 -3.84
CA ALA A 50 8.99 3.23 -3.60
C ALA A 50 9.66 3.74 -4.90
N ASP A 51 9.94 2.85 -5.85
CA ASP A 51 10.53 3.20 -7.16
C ASP A 51 9.55 3.92 -8.11
N TYR A 52 8.25 3.91 -7.79
CA TYR A 52 7.16 4.54 -8.53
C TYR A 52 6.59 5.77 -7.80
N HIS A 53 7.35 6.34 -6.87
CA HIS A 53 6.97 7.53 -6.12
C HIS A 53 6.49 8.71 -6.99
N PRO A 54 7.04 8.98 -8.19
CA PRO A 54 6.53 10.04 -9.06
C PRO A 54 5.04 9.86 -9.43
N ILE A 55 4.59 8.63 -9.69
CA ILE A 55 3.19 8.32 -10.02
C ILE A 55 2.31 8.44 -8.77
N MET A 56 2.85 8.11 -7.60
CA MET A 56 2.15 8.18 -6.32
C MET A 56 1.80 9.62 -5.90
N VAL A 57 2.70 10.59 -6.15
CA VAL A 57 2.48 12.00 -5.82
C VAL A 57 1.86 12.82 -6.95
N GLU A 58 1.67 12.21 -8.12
CA GLU A 58 1.02 12.87 -9.23
C GLU A 58 -0.44 13.21 -8.87
N ASN A 59 -0.93 14.34 -9.37
CA ASN A 59 -2.34 14.72 -9.29
C ASN A 59 -3.19 13.90 -10.27
N SER A 60 -3.16 12.58 -10.12
CA SER A 60 -3.70 11.61 -11.07
C SER A 60 -4.32 10.42 -10.33
N PRO A 61 -5.37 9.78 -10.88
CA PRO A 61 -5.95 8.56 -10.33
C PRO A 61 -5.12 7.30 -10.60
N ALA A 62 -4.03 7.39 -11.36
CA ALA A 62 -3.27 6.23 -11.85
C ALA A 62 -2.77 5.34 -10.70
N PHE A 63 -2.15 5.96 -9.68
CA PHE A 63 -1.65 5.21 -8.52
C PHE A 63 -2.77 4.54 -7.72
N VAL A 64 -3.85 5.27 -7.44
CA VAL A 64 -5.01 4.73 -6.69
C VAL A 64 -5.64 3.56 -7.43
N THR A 65 -5.73 3.64 -8.77
CA THR A 65 -6.25 2.54 -9.60
C THR A 65 -5.37 1.29 -9.48
N MET A 66 -4.05 1.46 -9.52
CA MET A 66 -3.09 0.37 -9.35
C MET A 66 -3.19 -0.27 -7.95
N VAL A 67 -3.24 0.54 -6.90
CA VAL A 67 -3.33 0.07 -5.51
C VAL A 67 -4.67 -0.63 -5.21
N SER A 68 -5.75 -0.29 -5.94
CA SER A 68 -7.06 -0.90 -5.73
C SER A 68 -7.05 -2.44 -5.84
N CYS A 69 -6.13 -3.02 -6.60
CA CYS A 69 -5.94 -4.47 -6.74
C CYS A 69 -5.63 -5.20 -5.40
N TYR A 70 -5.09 -4.47 -4.42
CA TYR A 70 -4.77 -4.96 -3.07
C TYR A 70 -5.92 -4.79 -2.08
N LEU A 71 -7.11 -4.37 -2.53
CA LEU A 71 -8.31 -4.36 -1.70
C LEU A 71 -9.01 -5.73 -1.73
N ALA A 72 -9.44 -6.20 -0.57
CA ALA A 72 -10.34 -7.35 -0.48
C ALA A 72 -11.78 -6.94 -0.86
N PRO A 73 -12.74 -7.88 -0.96
CA PRO A 73 -14.08 -7.60 -1.45
C PRO A 73 -14.82 -6.46 -0.71
N THR A 74 -14.66 -6.35 0.61
CA THR A 74 -15.33 -5.30 1.40
C THR A 74 -14.81 -3.90 1.08
N PRO A 75 -13.50 -3.59 1.18
CA PRO A 75 -12.97 -2.29 0.75
C PRO A 75 -13.14 -2.03 -0.75
N MET A 76 -13.06 -3.06 -1.60
CA MET A 76 -13.30 -2.92 -3.04
C MET A 76 -14.74 -2.48 -3.36
N ASN A 77 -15.73 -3.01 -2.64
CA ASN A 77 -17.12 -2.59 -2.79
C ASN A 77 -17.33 -1.12 -2.42
N TRP A 78 -16.68 -0.66 -1.35
CA TRP A 78 -16.68 0.75 -0.99
C TRP A 78 -15.91 1.61 -2.00
N TYR A 79 -14.77 1.13 -2.51
CA TYR A 79 -13.97 1.84 -3.51
C TYR A 79 -14.79 2.18 -4.76
N ARG A 80 -15.66 1.27 -5.23
CA ARG A 80 -16.62 1.57 -6.30
C ARG A 80 -17.52 2.78 -5.99
N GLN A 81 -17.98 2.91 -4.74
CA GLN A 81 -18.80 4.05 -4.31
C GLN A 81 -17.96 5.33 -4.23
N PHE A 82 -16.74 5.24 -3.70
CA PHE A 82 -15.78 6.34 -3.65
C PHE A 82 -15.46 6.88 -5.05
N VAL A 83 -15.22 6.00 -6.03
CA VAL A 83 -15.00 6.38 -7.44
C VAL A 83 -16.18 7.18 -7.97
N ALA A 84 -17.40 6.68 -7.81
CA ALA A 84 -18.60 7.36 -8.29
C ALA A 84 -18.85 8.71 -7.60
N GLU A 85 -18.52 8.84 -6.30
CA GLU A 85 -18.63 10.11 -5.58
C GLU A 85 -17.59 11.13 -6.06
N CYS A 86 -16.34 10.72 -6.23
CA CYS A 86 -15.29 11.59 -6.77
C CYS A 86 -15.63 12.06 -8.19
N ASP A 87 -16.18 11.18 -9.04
CA ASP A 87 -16.60 11.56 -10.40
C ASP A 87 -17.75 12.59 -10.35
N ARG A 88 -18.73 12.41 -9.46
CA ARG A 88 -19.81 13.40 -9.28
C ARG A 88 -19.31 14.74 -8.77
N ALA A 89 -18.39 14.72 -7.80
CA ALA A 89 -17.85 15.92 -7.17
C ALA A 89 -16.69 16.56 -7.96
N GLN A 90 -16.26 15.96 -9.08
CA GLN A 90 -15.09 16.37 -9.86
C GLN A 90 -13.81 16.45 -9.00
N ILE A 91 -13.68 15.54 -8.03
CA ILE A 91 -12.52 15.42 -7.14
C ILE A 91 -11.52 14.45 -7.78
N VAL A 92 -10.28 14.90 -7.97
CA VAL A 92 -9.19 14.03 -8.43
C VAL A 92 -8.85 13.02 -7.33
N ARG A 93 -8.87 11.74 -7.67
CA ARG A 93 -8.52 10.63 -6.76
C ARG A 93 -7.01 10.50 -6.60
N THR A 94 -6.36 11.50 -6.01
CA THR A 94 -4.94 11.40 -5.66
C THR A 94 -4.73 10.40 -4.53
N TRP A 95 -3.49 9.97 -4.31
CA TRP A 95 -3.16 9.07 -3.21
C TRP A 95 -3.59 9.63 -1.86
N GLU A 96 -3.39 10.93 -1.62
CA GLU A 96 -3.80 11.57 -0.36
C GLU A 96 -5.33 11.64 -0.18
N THR A 97 -6.08 11.94 -1.24
CA THR A 97 -7.54 11.91 -1.19
C THR A 97 -8.06 10.51 -0.86
N PHE A 98 -7.45 9.48 -1.45
CA PHE A 98 -7.79 8.09 -1.17
C PHE A 98 -7.46 7.69 0.27
N LYS A 99 -6.24 7.99 0.77
CA LYS A 99 -5.86 7.73 2.17
C LYS A 99 -6.82 8.40 3.15
N GLY A 100 -7.15 9.67 2.94
CA GLY A 100 -8.11 10.39 3.77
C GLY A 100 -9.50 9.75 3.78
N ALA A 101 -10.00 9.34 2.61
CA ALA A 101 -11.30 8.67 2.49
C ALA A 101 -11.32 7.28 3.15
N MET A 102 -10.25 6.50 2.98
CA MET A 102 -10.06 5.20 3.63
C MET A 102 -10.03 5.33 5.15
N ARG A 103 -9.25 6.29 5.69
CA ARG A 103 -9.22 6.57 7.13
C ARG A 103 -10.60 6.89 7.68
N LYS A 104 -11.33 7.80 7.02
CA LYS A 104 -12.70 8.17 7.41
C LYS A 104 -13.67 6.98 7.36
N ARG A 105 -13.45 6.01 6.47
CA ARG A 105 -14.35 4.87 6.30
C ARG A 105 -14.05 3.72 7.25
N PHE A 106 -12.78 3.39 7.45
CA PHE A 106 -12.36 2.14 8.09
C PHE A 106 -11.71 2.34 9.46
N LEU A 107 -11.30 3.56 9.84
CA LEU A 107 -10.90 3.83 11.21
C LEU A 107 -12.12 4.20 12.06
N PRO A 108 -12.17 3.73 13.32
CA PRO A 108 -13.16 4.21 14.28
C PRO A 108 -13.08 5.75 14.41
N PRO A 109 -14.21 6.44 14.62
CA PRO A 109 -14.21 7.88 14.89
C PRO A 109 -13.31 8.28 16.06
N ASP A 110 -13.13 7.36 17.01
CA ASP A 110 -12.34 7.54 18.22
C ASP A 110 -11.09 6.65 18.23
N ASN A 111 -10.50 6.41 17.05
CA ASN A 111 -9.34 5.52 16.89
C ASN A 111 -8.19 5.91 17.82
N GLU A 112 -7.93 7.22 17.98
CA GLU A 112 -6.90 7.69 18.90
C GLU A 112 -7.19 7.33 20.36
N TYR A 113 -8.43 7.48 20.82
CA TYR A 113 -8.80 7.07 22.18
C TYR A 113 -8.75 5.56 22.34
N MET A 114 -9.21 4.79 21.36
CA MET A 114 -9.12 3.33 21.40
C MET A 114 -7.66 2.86 21.45
N LEU A 115 -6.77 3.50 20.69
CA LEU A 115 -5.33 3.22 20.75
C LEU A 115 -4.76 3.58 22.12
N ARG A 116 -5.11 4.74 22.68
CA ARG A 116 -4.72 5.13 24.04
C ARG A 116 -5.25 4.16 25.09
N GLU A 117 -6.48 3.71 24.96
CA GLU A 117 -7.10 2.76 25.89
C GLU A 117 -6.40 1.39 25.81
N LYS A 118 -6.10 0.90 24.59
CA LYS A 118 -5.30 -0.32 24.40
C LYS A 118 -3.92 -0.18 25.04
N LEU A 119 -3.24 0.96 24.84
CA LEU A 119 -1.95 1.27 25.48
C LEU A 119 -2.04 1.28 27.01
N CYS A 120 -3.09 1.90 27.58
CA CYS A 120 -3.32 1.91 29.03
C CYS A 120 -3.60 0.52 29.60
N LYS A 121 -4.23 -0.37 28.82
CA LYS A 121 -4.52 -1.76 29.20
C LYS A 121 -3.34 -2.70 28.94
N LEU A 122 -2.33 -2.26 28.19
CA LEU A 122 -1.16 -3.07 27.86
C LEU A 122 -0.37 -3.33 29.14
N THR A 123 -0.22 -4.60 29.49
CA THR A 123 0.55 -5.04 30.66
C THR A 123 1.57 -6.07 30.21
N GLN A 124 2.82 -5.90 30.61
CA GLN A 124 3.88 -6.85 30.28
C GLN A 124 3.76 -8.09 31.17
N ILE A 125 3.03 -9.09 30.68
CA ILE A 125 2.85 -10.39 31.36
C ILE A 125 3.82 -11.46 30.79
N GLY A 126 4.45 -11.18 29.65
CA GLY A 126 5.35 -12.09 28.93
C GLY A 126 6.73 -11.50 28.62
N SER A 127 7.36 -12.01 27.55
CA SER A 127 8.66 -11.49 27.11
C SER A 127 8.55 -10.04 26.65
N LEU A 128 9.67 -9.31 26.68
CA LEU A 128 9.71 -7.94 26.16
C LEU A 128 9.31 -7.88 24.68
N HIS A 129 9.69 -8.91 23.90
CA HIS A 129 9.31 -9.00 22.48
C HIS A 129 7.79 -9.11 22.31
N ASP A 130 7.12 -9.96 23.08
CA ASP A 130 5.67 -10.13 22.98
C ASP A 130 4.93 -8.85 23.36
N TYR A 131 5.42 -8.17 24.40
CA TYR A 131 4.89 -6.87 24.81
C TYR A 131 5.06 -5.81 23.72
N LEU A 132 6.24 -5.73 23.10
CA LEU A 132 6.51 -4.81 21.99
C LEU A 132 5.71 -5.16 20.72
N SER A 133 5.40 -6.43 20.49
CA SER A 133 4.59 -6.87 19.34
C SER A 133 3.10 -6.54 19.50
N ALA A 134 2.65 -6.25 20.71
CA ALA A 134 1.27 -5.88 21.02
C ALA A 134 1.03 -4.35 20.96
N PHE A 135 2.09 -3.57 20.74
CA PHE A 135 2.01 -2.16 20.34
C PHE A 135 1.64 -2.04 18.87
#